data_AF-A0A2V5LN12-F1
#
_entry.id   AF-A0A2V5LN12-F1
#
_cell.length_a   1.000
_cell.length_b   1.000
_cell.length_c   1.000
_cell.angle_alpha   90.00
_cell.angle_beta   90.00
_cell.angle_gamma   90.00
#
_symmetry.space_group_name_H-M   'P 1'
#
loop_
_entity.id
_entity.type
_entity.pdbx_description
1 polymer ?
#
loop_
_entity_poly.entity_id
_entity_poly.type
_entity_poly.pdbx_seq_one_letter_code
_entity_poly.pdbx_strand_id
1 'polypeptide(L)'
;MDKGERISQFVAELSGDDVNLDLTGVANHPFYRAFFHCWNAQRYYEAHDVLEQLWLKTKSRDADYFKGLIQAAGAFVHLQKRFEHPSHAKHGRRLPPAVRLFRLAEKNLSTFMPRHHGLDVTAFCQLLRRYGDQIVASDYQTNPWSPDTAPKLKLR
;
A
#
# COMPACT_ATOMS: atom_id res chain seq x y z
N MET A 1 -25.93 0.07 0.93
CA MET A 1 -24.68 -0.05 0.18
C MET A 1 -23.62 -0.67 1.09
N ASP A 2 -23.06 -1.81 0.73
CA ASP A 2 -22.01 -2.48 1.50
C ASP A 2 -20.60 -1.87 1.25
N LYS A 3 -19.57 -2.34 1.98
CA LYS A 3 -18.17 -1.87 1.79
C LYS A 3 -17.70 -2.14 0.35
N GLY A 4 -18.12 -3.28 -0.20
CA GLY A 4 -17.83 -3.75 -1.56
C GLY A 4 -18.26 -2.76 -2.63
N GLU A 5 -19.54 -2.40 -2.56
CA GLU A 5 -20.22 -1.47 -3.47
C GLU A 5 -19.65 -0.05 -3.35
N ARG A 6 -19.41 0.44 -2.13
CA ARG A 6 -18.81 1.77 -1.90
C ARG A 6 -17.44 1.91 -2.54
N ILE A 7 -16.59 0.89 -2.41
CA ILE A 7 -15.24 0.90 -3.00
C ILE A 7 -15.34 0.80 -4.53
N SER A 8 -16.26 -0.01 -5.07
CA SER A 8 -16.48 -0.11 -6.51
C SER A 8 -16.91 1.23 -7.11
N GLN A 9 -17.85 1.93 -6.46
CA GLN A 9 -18.25 3.28 -6.87
C GLN A 9 -17.07 4.26 -6.83
N PHE A 10 -16.30 4.25 -5.74
CA PHE A 10 -15.11 5.09 -5.60
C PHE A 10 -14.08 4.83 -6.72
N VAL A 11 -13.86 3.56 -7.09
CA VAL A 11 -12.93 3.19 -8.18
C VAL A 11 -13.47 3.65 -9.55
N ALA A 12 -14.79 3.57 -9.78
CA ALA A 12 -15.41 4.08 -11.00
C ALA A 12 -15.22 5.60 -11.13
N GLU A 13 -15.50 6.35 -10.06
CA GLU A 13 -15.31 7.80 -9.99
C GLU A 13 -13.85 8.21 -10.25
N LEU A 14 -12.88 7.43 -9.76
CA LEU A 14 -11.45 7.67 -10.01
C LEU A 14 -11.01 7.34 -11.43
N SER A 15 -11.65 6.36 -12.08
CA SER A 15 -11.23 5.87 -13.39
C SER A 15 -11.82 6.68 -14.54
N GLY A 16 -12.92 7.40 -14.29
CA GLY A 16 -13.65 8.18 -15.31
C GLY A 16 -14.49 7.33 -16.28
N ASP A 17 -14.49 6.00 -16.10
CA ASP A 17 -15.18 5.01 -16.92
C ASP A 17 -15.90 3.99 -16.03
N ASP A 18 -16.94 3.33 -16.56
CA ASP A 18 -17.50 2.13 -15.97
C ASP A 18 -16.40 1.05 -15.84
N VAL A 19 -16.24 0.50 -14.64
CA VAL A 19 -15.19 -0.46 -14.28
C VAL A 19 -15.28 -1.71 -15.16
N ASN A 20 -14.56 -1.73 -16.28
CA ASN A 20 -14.40 -2.94 -17.08
C ASN A 20 -13.41 -3.89 -16.39
N LEU A 21 -13.96 -4.89 -15.70
CA LEU A 21 -13.20 -5.91 -14.98
C LEU A 21 -12.51 -6.92 -15.93
N ASP A 22 -12.80 -6.86 -17.24
CA ASP A 22 -12.27 -7.77 -18.26
C ASP A 22 -10.99 -7.25 -18.94
N LEU A 23 -10.35 -6.20 -18.37
CA LEU A 23 -9.06 -5.72 -18.86
C LEU A 23 -7.99 -6.82 -18.72
N THR A 24 -7.41 -7.21 -19.85
CA THR A 24 -6.54 -8.39 -20.06
C THR A 24 -5.18 -8.34 -19.33
N GLY A 25 -4.94 -7.38 -18.44
CA GLY A 25 -3.71 -7.30 -17.66
C GLY A 25 -3.85 -6.52 -16.35
N VAL A 26 -3.28 -7.08 -15.27
CA VAL A 26 -3.28 -6.48 -13.92
C VAL A 26 -2.81 -5.03 -13.94
N ALA A 27 -1.81 -4.69 -14.77
CA ALA A 27 -1.28 -3.33 -14.89
C ALA A 27 -2.35 -2.30 -15.27
N ASN A 28 -3.38 -2.68 -16.02
CA ASN A 28 -4.48 -1.78 -16.42
C ASN A 28 -5.75 -1.97 -15.57
N HIS A 29 -5.78 -2.96 -14.67
CA HIS A 29 -6.95 -3.23 -13.86
C HIS A 29 -7.31 -2.02 -12.98
N PRO A 30 -8.58 -1.58 -12.93
CA PRO A 30 -8.98 -0.33 -12.30
C PRO A 30 -8.67 -0.30 -10.80
N PHE A 31 -8.91 -1.39 -10.07
CA PHE A 31 -8.54 -1.49 -8.65
C PHE A 31 -7.02 -1.43 -8.41
N TYR A 32 -6.21 -1.96 -9.34
CA TYR A 32 -4.75 -1.89 -9.25
C TYR A 32 -4.27 -0.46 -9.51
N ARG A 33 -4.80 0.22 -10.52
CA ARG A 33 -4.51 1.65 -10.78
C ARG A 33 -4.97 2.54 -9.63
N ALA A 34 -6.14 2.28 -9.05
CA ALA A 34 -6.69 3.01 -7.92
C ALA A 34 -5.82 2.89 -6.66
N PHE A 35 -5.15 1.74 -6.43
CA PHE A 35 -4.16 1.60 -5.35
C PHE A 35 -3.08 2.69 -5.45
N PHE A 36 -2.46 2.87 -6.63
CA PHE A 36 -1.39 3.86 -6.81
C PHE A 36 -1.91 5.28 -6.73
N HIS A 37 -3.12 5.54 -7.24
CA HIS A 37 -3.76 6.85 -7.09
C HIS A 37 -3.95 7.19 -5.60
N CYS A 38 -4.53 6.29 -4.82
CA CYS A 38 -4.75 6.47 -3.38
C CYS A 38 -3.42 6.61 -2.62
N TRP A 39 -2.44 5.74 -2.92
CA TRP A 39 -1.10 5.82 -2.32
C TRP A 39 -0.47 7.21 -2.56
N ASN A 40 -0.51 7.67 -3.81
CA ASN A 40 0.07 8.95 -4.18
C ASN A 40 -0.74 10.15 -3.64
N ALA A 41 -2.00 9.95 -3.27
CA ALA A 41 -2.79 10.92 -2.53
C ALA A 41 -2.63 10.81 -0.99
N GLN A 42 -1.73 9.95 -0.49
CA GLN A 42 -1.53 9.66 0.93
C GLN A 42 -2.78 9.07 1.63
N ARG A 43 -3.70 8.50 0.83
CA ARG A 43 -4.91 7.81 1.27
C ARG A 43 -4.61 6.32 1.43
N TYR A 44 -3.71 6.01 2.37
CA TYR A 44 -3.15 4.66 2.50
C TYR A 44 -4.19 3.62 2.96
N TYR A 45 -5.20 4.05 3.71
CA TYR A 45 -6.29 3.17 4.13
C TYR A 45 -7.15 2.78 2.93
N GLU A 46 -7.48 3.73 2.07
CA GLU A 46 -8.21 3.46 0.83
C GLU A 46 -7.36 2.67 -0.16
N ALA A 47 -6.05 2.93 -0.25
CA ALA A 47 -5.14 2.12 -1.05
C ALA A 47 -5.19 0.64 -0.62
N HIS A 48 -5.15 0.38 0.69
CA HIS A 48 -5.33 -0.97 1.24
C HIS A 48 -6.66 -1.58 0.80
N ASP A 49 -7.77 -0.89 1.06
CA ASP A 49 -9.12 -1.40 0.82
C ASP A 49 -9.46 -1.65 -0.65
N VAL A 50 -9.03 -0.75 -1.57
CA VAL A 50 -9.26 -0.96 -3.00
C VAL A 50 -8.51 -2.21 -3.48
N LEU A 51 -7.25 -2.40 -3.06
CA LEU A 51 -6.48 -3.52 -3.55
C LEU A 51 -6.89 -4.85 -2.90
N GLU A 52 -7.41 -4.82 -1.68
CA GLU A 52 -7.99 -5.99 -1.00
C GLU A 52 -9.11 -6.63 -1.83
N GLN A 53 -9.96 -5.84 -2.49
CA GLN A 53 -11.02 -6.39 -3.35
C GLN A 53 -10.49 -7.19 -4.55
N LEU A 54 -9.42 -6.71 -5.18
CA LEU A 54 -8.75 -7.43 -6.26
C LEU A 54 -8.06 -8.69 -5.71
N TRP A 55 -7.40 -8.56 -4.57
CA TRP A 55 -6.68 -9.67 -3.93
C TRP A 55 -7.61 -10.83 -3.55
N LEU A 56 -8.78 -10.56 -2.95
CA LEU A 56 -9.75 -11.59 -2.55
C LEU A 56 -10.24 -12.45 -3.72
N LYS A 57 -10.22 -11.91 -4.95
CA LYS A 57 -10.61 -12.60 -6.19
C LYS A 57 -9.44 -13.31 -6.87
N THR A 58 -8.20 -13.07 -6.43
CA THR A 58 -6.98 -13.58 -7.06
C THR A 58 -6.62 -14.97 -6.55
N LYS A 59 -6.45 -15.93 -7.47
CA LYS A 59 -6.02 -17.31 -7.15
C LYS A 59 -4.62 -17.66 -7.66
N SER A 60 -3.97 -16.73 -8.38
CA SER A 60 -2.65 -16.92 -8.98
C SER A 60 -1.52 -16.58 -8.00
N ARG A 61 -0.26 -16.71 -8.45
CA ARG A 61 0.92 -16.21 -7.73
C ARG A 61 0.82 -14.71 -7.39
N ASP A 62 0.02 -13.93 -8.12
CA ASP A 62 -0.18 -12.51 -7.83
C ASP A 62 -0.87 -12.27 -6.47
N ALA A 63 -1.47 -13.29 -5.86
CA ALA A 63 -2.03 -13.17 -4.52
C ALA A 63 -0.97 -12.74 -3.49
N ASP A 64 0.26 -13.25 -3.57
CA ASP A 64 1.35 -12.84 -2.68
C ASP A 64 1.86 -11.43 -3.01
N TYR A 65 1.90 -11.07 -4.29
CA TYR A 65 2.25 -9.72 -4.73
C TYR A 65 1.27 -8.68 -4.17
N PHE A 66 -0.04 -8.88 -4.38
CA PHE A 66 -1.06 -7.97 -3.86
C PHE A 66 -1.06 -7.93 -2.32
N LYS A 67 -0.90 -9.08 -1.66
CA LYS A 67 -0.74 -9.12 -0.21
C LYS A 67 0.45 -8.27 0.26
N GLY A 68 1.56 -8.29 -0.45
CA GLY A 68 2.72 -7.43 -0.17
C GLY A 68 2.41 -5.94 -0.29
N LEU A 69 1.73 -5.53 -1.37
CA LEU A 69 1.30 -4.14 -1.57
C LEU A 69 0.31 -3.66 -0.48
N ILE A 70 -0.67 -4.51 -0.13
CA ILE A 70 -1.66 -4.26 0.93
C ILE A 70 -0.96 -4.09 2.29
N GLN A 71 0.00 -4.97 2.61
CA GLN A 71 0.79 -4.85 3.83
C GLN A 71 1.62 -3.58 3.87
N ALA A 72 2.21 -3.17 2.74
CA ALA A 72 2.93 -1.91 2.65
C ALA A 72 1.99 -0.72 2.93
N ALA A 73 0.81 -0.68 2.30
CA ALA A 73 -0.18 0.37 2.57
C ALA A 73 -0.60 0.39 4.05
N GLY A 74 -0.84 -0.78 4.64
CA GLY A 74 -1.09 -0.90 6.08
C GLY A 74 0.03 -0.35 6.96
N ALA A 75 1.30 -0.57 6.59
CA ALA A 75 2.44 0.01 7.30
C ALA A 75 2.40 1.55 7.27
N PHE A 76 2.11 2.15 6.11
CA PHE A 76 1.97 3.60 5.99
C PHE A 76 0.74 4.16 6.71
N VAL A 77 -0.38 3.42 6.80
CA VAL A 77 -1.52 3.77 7.69
C VAL A 77 -1.06 3.88 9.15
N HIS A 78 -0.17 2.99 9.59
CA HIS A 78 0.38 3.06 10.95
C HIS A 78 1.24 4.29 11.16
N LEU A 79 2.08 4.66 10.18
CA LEU A 79 2.91 5.86 10.25
C LEU A 79 2.07 7.15 10.24
N GLN A 80 1.11 7.26 9.33
CA GLN A 80 0.21 8.40 9.22
C GLN A 80 -0.57 8.61 10.52
N LYS A 81 -1.19 7.55 11.05
CA LYS A 81 -1.95 7.62 12.30
C LYS A 81 -1.09 8.00 13.51
N ARG A 82 0.18 7.60 13.55
CA ARG A 82 1.10 8.04 14.60
C ARG A 82 1.45 9.51 14.45
N PHE A 83 1.73 9.94 13.22
CA PHE A 83 2.05 11.33 12.92
C PHE A 83 0.92 12.28 13.34
N GLU A 84 -0.32 11.93 13.02
CA GLU A 84 -1.52 12.71 13.37
C GLU A 84 -1.81 12.72 14.87
N HIS A 85 -1.47 11.63 15.57
CA HIS A 85 -1.83 11.42 16.98
C HIS A 85 -0.67 10.84 17.80
N PRO A 86 0.46 11.56 17.96
CA PRO A 86 1.67 11.01 18.56
C PRO A 86 1.50 10.66 20.04
N SER A 87 0.70 11.43 20.78
CA SER A 87 0.48 11.24 22.23
C SER A 87 -0.69 10.30 22.55
N HIS A 88 -1.46 9.84 21.56
CA HIS A 88 -2.62 9.00 21.80
C HIS A 88 -2.19 7.58 22.21
N ALA A 89 -2.76 7.03 23.30
CA ALA A 89 -2.35 5.74 23.90
C ALA A 89 -2.19 4.59 22.88
N LYS A 90 -3.15 4.44 21.96
CA LYS A 90 -3.08 3.50 20.84
C LYS A 90 -2.21 3.97 19.66
N HIS A 91 -2.40 5.19 19.16
CA HIS A 91 -1.78 5.64 17.91
C HIS A 91 -0.29 5.98 18.06
N GLY A 92 0.16 6.44 19.23
CA GLY A 92 1.57 6.68 19.54
C GLY A 92 2.45 5.42 19.47
N ARG A 93 1.86 4.24 19.70
CA ARG A 93 2.55 2.94 19.72
C ARG A 93 2.54 2.21 18.37
N ARG A 94 2.37 2.94 17.26
CA ARG A 94 2.20 2.34 15.92
C ARG A 94 3.50 2.08 15.14
N LEU A 95 4.67 2.48 15.63
CA LEU A 95 5.94 2.18 14.97
C LEU A 95 6.30 0.69 14.93
N PRO A 96 6.21 -0.07 16.05
CA PRO A 96 6.46 -1.51 16.00
C PRO A 96 5.58 -2.30 15.02
N PRO A 97 4.24 -2.11 14.96
CA PRO A 97 3.43 -2.79 13.95
C PRO A 97 3.74 -2.32 12.52
N ALA A 98 4.12 -1.06 12.30
CA ALA A 98 4.56 -0.59 10.97
C ALA A 98 5.80 -1.35 10.48
N VAL A 99 6.83 -1.48 11.31
CA VAL A 99 8.06 -2.22 10.97
C VAL A 99 7.76 -3.68 10.63
N ARG A 100 6.87 -4.33 11.37
CA ARG A 100 6.44 -5.70 11.08
C ARG A 100 5.83 -5.81 9.68
N LEU A 101 4.96 -4.87 9.32
CA LEU A 101 4.31 -4.85 8.01
C LEU A 101 5.30 -4.53 6.88
N PHE A 102 6.27 -3.64 7.09
CA PHE A 102 7.34 -3.41 6.11
C PHE A 102 8.11 -4.70 5.77
N ARG A 103 8.50 -5.47 6.80
CA ARG A 103 9.22 -6.74 6.61
C ARG A 103 8.37 -7.80 5.90
N LEU A 104 7.08 -7.89 6.24
CA LEU A 104 6.17 -8.82 5.57
C LEU A 104 5.93 -8.43 4.11
N ALA A 105 5.73 -7.14 3.84
CA ALA A 105 5.56 -6.62 2.50
C ALA A 105 6.79 -6.89 1.64
N GLU A 106 7.98 -6.56 2.14
CA GLU A 106 9.25 -6.82 1.46
C GLU A 106 9.44 -8.30 1.15
N LYS A 107 9.20 -9.19 2.14
CA LYS A 107 9.29 -10.64 1.93
C LYS A 107 8.41 -11.10 0.77
N ASN A 108 7.15 -10.69 0.76
CA ASN A 108 6.18 -11.10 -0.26
C ASN A 108 6.50 -10.51 -1.64
N LEU A 109 6.99 -9.27 -1.69
CA LEU A 109 7.29 -8.57 -2.95
C LEU A 109 8.62 -8.99 -3.57
N SER A 110 9.61 -9.38 -2.77
CA SER A 110 10.98 -9.68 -3.24
C SER A 110 11.06 -10.74 -4.35
N THR A 111 10.11 -11.68 -4.40
CA THR A 111 10.05 -12.75 -5.42
C THR A 111 9.59 -12.26 -6.80
N PHE A 112 9.12 -11.01 -6.90
CA PHE A 112 8.63 -10.35 -8.11
C PHE A 112 9.60 -9.27 -8.63
N MET A 113 10.83 -9.23 -8.12
CA MET A 113 11.87 -8.35 -8.64
C MET A 113 12.33 -8.75 -10.04
N PRO A 114 12.83 -7.80 -10.87
CA PRO A 114 12.99 -6.38 -10.55
C PRO A 114 11.72 -5.54 -10.80
N ARG A 115 10.81 -6.03 -11.65
CA ARG A 115 9.60 -5.33 -12.06
C ARG A 115 8.45 -6.32 -12.22
N HIS A 116 7.27 -5.92 -11.77
CA HIS A 116 6.05 -6.73 -11.91
C HIS A 116 4.84 -5.83 -12.09
N HIS A 117 3.98 -6.15 -13.06
CA HIS A 117 2.78 -5.35 -13.39
C HIS A 117 3.05 -3.83 -13.48
N GLY A 118 4.16 -3.45 -14.11
CA GLY A 118 4.58 -2.06 -14.29
C GLY A 118 5.29 -1.41 -13.08
N LEU A 119 5.23 -1.99 -11.88
CA LEU A 119 5.88 -1.46 -10.68
C LEU A 119 7.36 -1.84 -10.63
N ASP A 120 8.22 -0.88 -10.29
CA ASP A 120 9.61 -1.14 -9.92
C ASP A 120 9.68 -1.77 -8.52
N VAL A 121 9.68 -3.09 -8.46
CA VAL A 121 9.60 -3.85 -7.21
C VAL A 121 10.89 -3.73 -6.42
N THR A 122 12.05 -3.69 -7.10
CA THR A 122 13.33 -3.48 -6.42
C THR A 122 13.37 -2.14 -5.69
N ALA A 123 13.01 -1.04 -6.37
CA ALA A 123 12.99 0.28 -5.74
C ALA A 123 11.97 0.33 -4.59
N PHE A 124 10.83 -0.35 -4.74
CA PHE A 124 9.82 -0.39 -3.68
C PHE A 124 10.29 -1.18 -2.45
N CYS A 125 10.88 -2.37 -2.62
CA CYS A 125 11.47 -3.12 -1.51
C CYS A 125 12.55 -2.33 -0.78
N GLN A 126 13.41 -1.62 -1.51
CA GLN A 126 14.43 -0.73 -0.91
C GLN A 126 13.79 0.41 -0.10
N LEU A 127 12.69 0.99 -0.58
CA LEU A 127 11.93 1.99 0.17
C LEU A 127 11.40 1.41 1.49
N LEU A 128 10.72 0.27 1.45
CA LEU A 128 10.14 -0.37 2.64
C LEU A 128 11.20 -0.71 3.68
N ARG A 129 12.34 -1.27 3.24
CA ARG A 129 13.47 -1.57 4.10
C ARG A 129 14.02 -0.31 4.78
N ARG A 130 14.29 0.76 4.02
CA ARG A 130 14.78 2.04 4.58
C ARG A 130 13.85 2.60 5.65
N TYR A 131 12.54 2.61 5.40
CA TYR A 131 11.55 3.05 6.39
C TYR A 131 11.59 2.21 7.67
N GLY A 132 11.63 0.87 7.53
CA GLY A 132 11.75 -0.04 8.66
C GLY A 132 13.03 0.17 9.46
N ASP A 133 14.17 0.28 8.78
CA ASP A 133 15.49 0.41 9.39
C ASP A 133 15.65 1.74 10.13
N GLN A 134 15.15 2.86 9.58
CA GLN A 134 15.17 4.16 10.27
C GLN A 134 14.38 4.13 11.59
N ILE A 135 13.22 3.48 11.59
CA ILE A 135 12.42 3.33 12.81
C ILE A 135 13.18 2.50 13.85
N VAL A 136 13.75 1.37 13.44
CA VAL A 136 14.51 0.47 14.34
C VAL A 136 15.77 1.15 14.87
N ALA A 137 16.52 1.84 14.02
CA ALA A 137 17.72 2.57 14.41
C ALA A 137 17.45 3.70 15.40
N SER A 138 16.23 4.26 15.39
CA SER A 138 15.78 5.25 16.36
C SER A 138 15.22 4.67 17.67
N ASP A 139 15.36 3.36 17.89
CA ASP A 139 14.70 2.62 18.98
C ASP A 139 13.18 2.92 19.06
N TYR A 140 12.53 2.91 17.89
CA TYR A 140 11.11 3.21 17.73
C TYR A 140 10.68 4.58 18.29
N GLN A 141 11.57 5.57 18.33
CA GLN A 141 11.25 6.94 18.77
C GLN A 141 10.87 7.85 17.60
N THR A 142 11.47 7.63 16.42
CA THR A 142 11.30 8.51 15.25
C THR A 142 10.35 7.90 14.23
N ASN A 143 9.38 8.70 13.77
CA ASN A 143 8.56 8.37 12.61
C ASN A 143 9.19 9.03 11.37
N PRO A 144 9.72 8.27 10.41
CA PRO A 144 10.37 8.82 9.22
C PRO A 144 9.38 9.38 8.19
N TRP A 145 8.08 9.14 8.35
CA TRP A 145 7.04 9.65 7.45
C TRP A 145 6.54 11.02 7.90
N SER A 146 6.37 11.93 6.94
CA SER A 146 5.53 13.13 7.05
C SER A 146 4.76 13.35 5.74
N PRO A 147 3.70 14.19 5.74
CA PRO A 147 2.99 14.55 4.51
C PRO A 147 3.92 15.15 3.43
N ASP A 148 4.95 15.88 3.84
CA ASP A 148 5.87 16.55 2.91
C ASP A 148 6.86 15.59 2.24
N THR A 149 7.21 14.49 2.91
CA THR A 149 8.20 13.51 2.44
C THR A 149 7.57 12.17 2.03
N ALA A 150 6.24 12.11 1.99
CA ALA A 150 5.49 10.90 1.68
C ALA A 150 5.88 10.33 0.30
N PRO A 151 6.26 9.04 0.22
CA PRO A 151 6.80 8.47 -1.00
C PRO A 151 5.71 8.31 -2.06
N LYS A 152 6.06 8.57 -3.32
CA LYS A 152 5.19 8.33 -4.47
C LYS A 152 5.62 7.07 -5.20
N LEU A 153 4.66 6.32 -5.71
CA LEU A 153 4.87 5.15 -6.55
C LEU A 153 4.41 5.45 -7.98
N LYS A 154 5.20 5.02 -8.95
CA LYS A 154 4.87 5.18 -10.37
C LYS A 154 4.88 3.81 -11.05
N LEU A 155 3.88 3.58 -11.89
CA LEU A 155 3.88 2.49 -12.85
C LEU A 155 4.60 2.96 -14.11
N ARG A 156 5.38 2.07 -14.73
CA ARG A 156 5.91 2.28 -16.08
C ARG A 156 4.93 1.74 -17.12
#